data_AF-A0A6J4QMF1-F1
#
_entry.id   AF-A0A6J4QMF1-F1
#
_cell.length_a   1.000
_cell.length_b   1.000
_cell.length_c   1.000
_cell.angle_alpha   90.00
_cell.angle_beta   90.00
_cell.angle_gamma   90.00
#
_symmetry.space_group_name_H-M   'P 1'
#
loop_
_entity.id
_entity.type
_entity.pdbx_description
1 polymer ?
#
loop_
_entity_poly.entity_id
_entity_poly.type
_entity_poly.pdbx_seq_one_letter_code
_entity_poly.pdbx_strand_id
1 'polypeptide(L)'
;MVRIGLVQRPRTPVEGDEDTLALWYELARLYAESGGGAQRATKLGFASVCTAGALVLLSAPVFGTAWAGPFAAAIPVAVGLLSGGGLFLWQRSRLRRRTAVLRERLAERGLDAARPARDGLGAYYDAQLILLRSEYEYLRIVGAGKTARLFEETFGFTPEDPFETGPLNVVPDTPEMEVLRGRWERRIYSGKQRGVGPPALGPHEELTYRIFPREMTVPAELSMRRAYLGISRRLILKRYGANHRREPGLRPEDLRQGVERDLREYEALSRRRPPRRS
;
A
#
# COMPACT_ATOMS: atom_id res chain seq x y z
N MET A 1 27.93 5.65 -24.61
CA MET A 1 26.94 4.58 -24.85
C MET A 1 26.92 3.67 -23.63
N VAL A 2 25.97 3.85 -22.71
CA VAL A 2 25.93 3.08 -21.45
C VAL A 2 24.96 1.91 -21.63
N ARG A 3 25.46 0.67 -21.50
CA ARG A 3 24.64 -0.55 -21.39
C ARG A 3 23.72 -0.37 -20.19
N ILE A 4 22.43 -0.16 -20.46
CA ILE A 4 21.38 -0.29 -19.46
C ILE A 4 21.46 -1.74 -19.00
N GLY A 5 21.86 -1.94 -17.75
CA GLY A 5 21.90 -3.26 -17.13
C GLY A 5 20.59 -3.97 -17.42
N LEU A 6 20.70 -5.22 -17.86
CA LEU A 6 19.60 -6.17 -17.94
C LEU A 6 18.67 -5.91 -16.75
N VAL A 7 17.45 -5.47 -17.03
CA VAL A 7 16.36 -5.53 -16.05
C VAL A 7 16.22 -7.01 -15.75
N GLN A 8 16.92 -7.46 -14.71
CA GLN A 8 16.75 -8.79 -14.15
C GLN A 8 15.25 -8.94 -13.89
N ARG A 9 14.69 -10.07 -14.34
CA ARG A 9 13.32 -10.40 -13.94
C ARG A 9 13.29 -10.34 -12.41
N PRO A 10 12.36 -9.60 -11.80
CA PRO A 10 12.25 -9.57 -10.34
C PRO A 10 12.17 -11.02 -9.87
N ARG A 11 12.96 -11.39 -8.86
CA ARG A 11 12.95 -12.75 -8.32
C ARG A 11 11.51 -13.06 -7.96
N THR A 12 10.98 -14.08 -8.62
CA THR A 12 9.62 -14.55 -8.40
C THR A 12 9.48 -14.89 -6.92
N PRO A 13 8.30 -14.64 -6.31
CA PRO A 13 7.94 -15.28 -5.05
C PRO A 13 8.35 -16.76 -5.12
N VAL A 14 8.88 -17.31 -4.02
CA VAL A 14 9.27 -18.72 -3.93
C VAL A 14 8.15 -19.54 -4.55
N GLU A 15 8.45 -20.43 -5.52
CA GLU A 15 7.50 -21.24 -6.29
C GLU A 15 6.34 -21.71 -5.39
N GLY A 16 5.31 -20.89 -5.36
CA GLY A 16 4.07 -21.13 -4.67
C GLY A 16 3.04 -21.34 -5.74
N ASP A 17 2.00 -22.09 -5.40
CA ASP A 17 0.79 -22.22 -6.22
C ASP A 17 0.40 -20.85 -6.80
N GLU A 18 0.53 -20.67 -8.12
CA GLU A 18 0.27 -19.38 -8.80
C GLU A 18 -1.14 -18.88 -8.48
N ASP A 19 -2.08 -19.81 -8.28
CA ASP A 19 -3.45 -19.52 -7.88
C ASP A 19 -3.50 -18.89 -6.48
N THR A 20 -2.66 -19.34 -5.55
CA THR A 20 -2.55 -18.76 -4.21
C THR A 20 -2.03 -17.33 -4.25
N LEU A 21 -1.02 -17.05 -5.08
CA LEU A 21 -0.51 -15.69 -5.27
C LEU A 21 -1.57 -14.78 -5.90
N ALA A 22 -2.32 -15.28 -6.89
CA ALA A 22 -3.41 -14.56 -7.52
C ALA A 22 -4.50 -14.16 -6.51
N LEU A 23 -4.83 -15.05 -5.55
CA LEU A 23 -5.78 -14.74 -4.47
C LEU A 23 -5.27 -13.60 -3.58
N TRP A 24 -3.97 -13.58 -3.23
CA TRP A 24 -3.38 -12.48 -2.47
C TRP A 24 -3.45 -11.15 -3.21
N TYR A 25 -3.12 -11.16 -4.51
CA TYR A 25 -3.13 -9.95 -5.33
C TYR A 25 -4.55 -9.40 -5.51
N GLU A 26 -5.53 -10.28 -5.69
CA GLU A 26 -6.93 -9.88 -5.78
C GLU A 26 -7.43 -9.31 -4.45
N LEU A 27 -7.04 -9.90 -3.33
CA LEU A 27 -7.38 -9.39 -2.00
C LEU A 27 -6.80 -7.99 -1.77
N ALA A 28 -5.53 -7.78 -2.08
CA ALA A 28 -4.86 -6.49 -2.01
C ALA A 28 -5.58 -5.43 -2.88
N ARG A 29 -5.98 -5.81 -4.10
CA ARG A 29 -6.76 -4.95 -5.00
C ARG A 29 -8.10 -4.55 -4.39
N LEU A 30 -8.87 -5.50 -3.85
CA LEU A 30 -10.16 -5.22 -3.21
C LEU A 30 -10.04 -4.31 -1.99
N TYR A 31 -9.01 -4.49 -1.17
CA TYR A 31 -8.74 -3.61 -0.04
C TYR A 31 -8.35 -2.20 -0.48
N ALA A 32 -7.51 -2.06 -1.51
CA ALA A 32 -7.18 -0.76 -2.09
C ALA A 32 -8.41 -0.05 -2.68
N GLU A 33 -9.32 -0.78 -3.33
CA GLU A 33 -10.58 -0.24 -3.88
C GLU A 33 -11.55 0.23 -2.79
N SER A 34 -11.48 -0.36 -1.59
CA SER A 34 -12.41 -0.06 -0.51
C SER A 34 -12.35 1.39 0.00
N GLY A 35 -11.25 2.11 -0.25
CA GLY A 35 -11.10 3.52 0.11
C GLY A 35 -11.78 4.51 -0.86
N GLY A 36 -12.09 4.11 -2.09
CA GLY A 36 -12.54 5.03 -3.16
C GLY A 36 -14.05 5.19 -3.33
N GLY A 37 -14.86 4.26 -2.81
CA GLY A 37 -16.31 4.23 -3.04
C GLY A 37 -17.08 5.40 -2.39
N ALA A 38 -16.59 5.89 -1.25
CA ALA A 38 -17.25 6.95 -0.48
C ALA A 38 -17.41 8.24 -1.29
N GLN A 39 -16.38 8.68 -2.02
CA GLN A 39 -16.44 9.93 -2.78
C GLN A 39 -17.48 9.88 -3.91
N ARG A 40 -17.63 8.74 -4.58
CA ARG A 40 -18.65 8.57 -5.65
C ARG A 40 -20.07 8.60 -5.06
N ALA A 41 -20.27 7.92 -3.93
CA ALA A 41 -21.54 7.93 -3.23
C ALA A 41 -21.92 9.34 -2.73
N THR A 42 -20.97 10.10 -2.18
CA THR A 42 -21.20 11.50 -1.77
C THR A 42 -21.57 12.39 -2.95
N LYS A 43 -20.85 12.29 -4.08
CA LYS A 43 -21.15 13.06 -5.29
C LYS A 43 -22.54 12.75 -5.83
N LEU A 44 -22.93 11.48 -5.87
CA LEU A 44 -24.24 11.05 -6.33
C LEU A 44 -25.35 11.52 -5.40
N GLY A 45 -25.16 11.38 -4.08
CA GLY A 45 -26.09 11.90 -3.07
C GLY A 45 -26.29 13.40 -3.24
N PHE A 46 -25.21 14.17 -3.32
CA PHE A 46 -25.27 15.62 -3.53
C PHE A 46 -25.97 16.01 -4.83
N ALA A 47 -25.62 15.39 -5.96
CA ALA A 47 -26.29 15.64 -7.23
C ALA A 47 -27.79 15.35 -7.14
N SER A 48 -28.16 14.26 -6.47
CA SER A 48 -29.57 13.88 -6.27
C SER A 48 -30.33 14.91 -5.42
N VAL A 49 -29.71 15.45 -4.36
CA VAL A 49 -30.30 16.54 -3.56
C VAL A 49 -30.55 17.77 -4.44
N CYS A 50 -29.57 18.19 -5.24
CA CYS A 50 -29.71 19.35 -6.11
C CYS A 50 -30.82 19.16 -7.15
N THR A 51 -30.85 18.01 -7.83
CA THR A 51 -31.87 17.71 -8.84
C THR A 51 -33.27 17.63 -8.22
N ALA A 52 -33.42 16.93 -7.09
CA ALA A 52 -34.69 16.83 -6.39
C ALA A 52 -35.17 18.20 -5.87
N GLY A 53 -34.26 19.01 -5.31
CA GLY A 53 -34.57 20.37 -4.88
C GLY A 53 -35.04 21.27 -6.02
N ALA A 54 -34.36 21.21 -7.18
CA ALA A 54 -34.77 21.93 -8.37
C ALA A 54 -36.17 21.49 -8.86
N LEU A 55 -36.44 20.19 -8.88
CA LEU A 55 -37.75 19.66 -9.26
C LEU A 55 -38.86 20.09 -8.30
N VAL A 56 -38.61 20.08 -6.98
CA VAL A 56 -39.55 20.57 -5.97
C VAL A 56 -39.85 22.06 -6.18
N LEU A 57 -38.83 22.90 -6.43
CA LEU A 57 -39.02 24.32 -6.70
C LEU A 57 -39.79 24.57 -8.01
N LEU A 58 -39.48 23.83 -9.07
CA LEU A 58 -40.17 23.94 -10.37
C LEU A 58 -41.61 23.43 -10.34
N SER A 59 -41.95 22.54 -9.39
CA SER A 59 -43.33 22.05 -9.23
C SER A 59 -44.28 23.10 -8.63
N ALA A 60 -43.77 24.06 -7.86
CA ALA A 60 -44.56 25.07 -7.17
C ALA A 60 -45.43 25.91 -8.12
N PRO A 61 -44.92 26.44 -9.26
CA PRO A 61 -45.76 27.17 -10.21
C PRO A 61 -46.76 26.30 -10.99
N VAL A 62 -46.55 24.98 -11.09
CA VAL A 62 -47.38 24.09 -11.91
C VAL A 62 -48.49 23.41 -11.08
N PHE A 63 -48.18 22.99 -9.86
CA PHE A 63 -49.05 22.17 -9.00
C PHE A 63 -49.32 22.81 -7.63
N GLY A 64 -48.76 24.00 -7.35
CA GLY A 64 -48.73 24.58 -6.01
C GLY A 64 -47.78 23.84 -5.05
N THR A 65 -47.74 24.25 -3.79
CA THR A 65 -46.93 23.62 -2.73
C THR A 65 -47.69 22.56 -1.93
N ALA A 66 -49.00 22.41 -2.19
CA ALA A 66 -49.90 21.55 -1.41
C ALA A 66 -49.55 20.04 -1.51
N TRP A 67 -49.03 19.59 -2.66
CA TRP A 67 -48.70 18.17 -2.87
C TRP A 67 -47.49 17.70 -2.04
N ALA A 68 -46.56 18.60 -1.72
CA ALA A 68 -45.37 18.29 -0.91
C ALA A 68 -45.60 18.59 0.59
N GLY A 69 -46.59 19.42 0.90
CA GLY A 69 -46.98 19.75 2.27
C GLY A 69 -45.80 20.28 3.11
N PRO A 70 -45.80 20.08 4.45
CA PRO A 70 -44.73 20.55 5.33
C PRO A 70 -43.38 19.84 5.10
N PHE A 71 -43.35 18.79 4.26
CA PHE A 71 -42.17 17.96 4.03
C PHE A 71 -41.39 18.35 2.77
N ALA A 72 -41.78 19.40 2.05
CA ALA A 72 -41.11 19.86 0.82
C ALA A 72 -39.59 20.04 0.99
N ALA A 73 -39.14 20.53 2.14
CA ALA A 73 -37.72 20.68 2.46
C ALA A 73 -36.99 19.36 2.78
N ALA A 74 -37.73 18.33 3.23
CA ALA A 74 -37.17 17.02 3.59
C ALA A 74 -37.02 16.09 2.38
N ILE A 75 -37.83 16.26 1.34
CA ILE A 75 -37.83 15.40 0.14
C ILE A 75 -36.45 15.35 -0.53
N PRO A 76 -35.76 16.48 -0.85
CA PRO A 76 -34.45 16.43 -1.48
C PRO A 76 -33.39 15.74 -0.61
N VAL A 77 -33.43 15.96 0.70
CA VAL A 77 -32.51 15.34 1.66
C VAL A 77 -32.73 13.82 1.72
N ALA A 78 -33.98 13.38 1.80
CA ALA A 78 -34.33 11.95 1.78
C ALA A 78 -33.89 11.29 0.48
N VAL A 79 -34.14 11.91 -0.67
CA VAL A 79 -33.70 11.41 -1.99
C VAL A 79 -32.18 11.30 -2.05
N GLY A 80 -31.44 12.32 -1.59
CA GLY A 80 -29.98 12.30 -1.55
C GLY A 80 -29.39 11.23 -0.62
N LEU A 81 -30.00 11.02 0.55
CA LEU A 81 -29.60 9.99 1.50
C LEU A 81 -29.88 8.59 0.96
N LEU A 82 -31.05 8.36 0.34
CA LEU A 82 -31.41 7.07 -0.23
C LEU A 82 -30.53 6.73 -1.45
N SER A 83 -30.26 7.69 -2.32
CA SER A 83 -29.43 7.45 -3.50
C SER A 83 -27.96 7.25 -3.13
N GLY A 84 -27.37 8.21 -2.39
CA GLY A 84 -25.97 8.15 -1.97
C GLY A 84 -25.72 7.02 -0.97
N GLY A 85 -26.56 6.92 0.07
CA GLY A 85 -26.48 5.89 1.11
C GLY A 85 -26.77 4.50 0.56
N GLY A 86 -27.78 4.35 -0.31
CA GLY A 86 -28.09 3.08 -0.97
C GLY A 86 -26.93 2.58 -1.83
N LEU A 87 -26.36 3.46 -2.66
CA LEU A 87 -25.17 3.12 -3.47
C LEU A 87 -23.97 2.73 -2.60
N PHE A 88 -23.73 3.50 -1.52
CA PHE A 88 -22.63 3.23 -0.59
C PHE A 88 -22.79 1.86 0.08
N LEU A 89 -23.96 1.56 0.63
CA LEU A 89 -24.25 0.29 1.29
C LEU A 89 -24.16 -0.88 0.30
N TRP A 90 -24.66 -0.71 -0.92
CA TRP A 90 -24.55 -1.74 -1.96
C TRP A 90 -23.10 -2.02 -2.34
N GLN A 91 -22.28 -0.98 -2.57
CA GLN A 91 -20.85 -1.13 -2.84
C GLN A 91 -20.12 -1.79 -1.66
N ARG A 92 -20.39 -1.36 -0.43
CA ARG A 92 -19.83 -1.92 0.80
C ARG A 92 -20.17 -3.40 0.95
N SER A 93 -21.43 -3.77 0.69
CA SER A 93 -21.93 -5.14 0.75
C SER A 93 -21.26 -6.02 -0.31
N ARG A 94 -21.18 -5.54 -1.56
CA ARG A 94 -20.52 -6.24 -2.66
C ARG A 94 -19.04 -6.50 -2.38
N LEU A 95 -18.32 -5.50 -1.85
CA LEU A 95 -16.92 -5.64 -1.45
C LEU A 95 -16.80 -6.67 -0.32
N ARG A 96 -17.63 -6.58 0.74
CA ARG A 96 -17.61 -7.55 1.85
C ARG A 96 -17.82 -8.97 1.37
N ARG A 97 -18.78 -9.21 0.47
CA ARG A 97 -19.04 -10.55 -0.10
C ARG A 97 -17.84 -11.07 -0.88
N ARG A 98 -17.26 -10.25 -1.77
CA ARG A 98 -16.08 -10.63 -2.55
C ARG A 98 -14.87 -10.93 -1.66
N THR A 99 -14.62 -10.08 -0.68
CA THR A 99 -13.56 -10.30 0.32
C THR A 99 -13.81 -11.59 1.10
N ALA A 100 -15.05 -11.88 1.51
CA ALA A 100 -15.36 -13.12 2.23
C ALA A 100 -15.02 -14.37 1.39
N VAL A 101 -15.39 -14.38 0.11
CA VAL A 101 -15.05 -15.48 -0.81
C VAL A 101 -13.52 -15.67 -0.93
N LEU A 102 -12.75 -14.59 -1.06
CA LEU A 102 -11.29 -14.70 -1.11
C LEU A 102 -10.68 -15.20 0.20
N ARG A 103 -11.24 -14.75 1.34
CA ARG A 103 -10.80 -15.21 2.66
C ARG A 103 -11.06 -16.70 2.86
N GLU A 104 -12.22 -17.18 2.41
CA GLU A 104 -12.58 -18.60 2.43
C GLU A 104 -11.64 -19.43 1.55
N ARG A 105 -11.39 -19.00 0.30
CA ARG A 105 -10.45 -19.69 -0.61
C ARG A 105 -9.00 -19.74 -0.11
N LEU A 106 -8.56 -18.71 0.62
CA LEU A 106 -7.26 -18.70 1.29
C LEU A 106 -7.26 -19.64 2.50
N ALA A 107 -8.35 -19.66 3.28
CA ALA A 107 -8.50 -20.55 4.43
C ALA A 107 -8.56 -22.03 4.03
N GLU A 108 -9.22 -22.37 2.91
CA GLU A 108 -9.22 -23.72 2.31
C GLU A 108 -7.80 -24.21 1.98
N ARG A 109 -6.88 -23.29 1.70
CA ARG A 109 -5.45 -23.55 1.45
C ARG A 109 -4.60 -23.49 2.72
N GLY A 110 -5.23 -23.36 3.90
CA GLY A 110 -4.54 -23.26 5.19
C GLY A 110 -3.92 -21.88 5.48
N LEU A 111 -4.22 -20.86 4.67
CA LEU A 111 -3.67 -19.52 4.81
C LEU A 111 -4.63 -18.58 5.55
N ASP A 112 -4.06 -17.68 6.36
CA ASP A 112 -4.81 -16.64 7.06
C ASP A 112 -4.80 -15.34 6.25
N ALA A 113 -5.93 -15.04 5.59
CA ALA A 113 -6.11 -13.85 4.77
C ALA A 113 -5.96 -12.51 5.53
N ALA A 114 -5.95 -12.51 6.86
CA ALA A 114 -5.64 -11.32 7.65
C ALA A 114 -4.15 -11.21 7.99
N ARG A 115 -3.36 -12.28 7.81
CA ARG A 115 -1.94 -12.36 8.22
C ARG A 115 -1.08 -12.86 7.06
N PRO A 116 -0.84 -12.03 6.02
CA PRO A 116 -0.13 -12.45 4.80
C PRO A 116 1.31 -12.93 5.03
N ALA A 117 1.96 -12.50 6.10
CA ALA A 117 3.32 -12.90 6.45
C ALA A 117 3.38 -14.06 7.48
N ARG A 118 2.23 -14.64 7.88
CA ARG A 118 2.15 -15.67 8.93
C ARG A 118 3.03 -16.89 8.65
N ASP A 119 3.05 -17.30 7.39
CA ASP A 119 3.75 -18.51 6.95
C ASP A 119 5.07 -18.19 6.23
N GLY A 120 5.56 -16.96 6.37
CA GLY A 120 6.81 -16.49 5.78
C GLY A 120 6.61 -15.34 4.79
N LEU A 121 7.68 -14.99 4.07
CA LEU A 121 7.70 -13.87 3.14
C LEU A 121 7.66 -14.31 1.68
N GLY A 122 7.39 -15.59 1.42
CA GLY A 122 7.39 -16.19 0.09
C GLY A 122 6.49 -15.48 -0.92
N ALA A 123 5.34 -14.95 -0.49
CA ALA A 123 4.41 -14.22 -1.36
C ALA A 123 4.90 -12.82 -1.78
N TYR A 124 5.97 -12.31 -1.17
CA TYR A 124 6.48 -10.97 -1.39
C TYR A 124 7.69 -10.95 -2.32
N TYR A 125 7.68 -10.00 -3.24
CA TYR A 125 8.84 -9.66 -4.04
C TYR A 125 9.86 -8.85 -3.23
N ASP A 126 11.14 -8.98 -3.54
CA ASP A 126 12.22 -8.25 -2.85
C ASP A 126 12.00 -6.72 -2.89
N ALA A 127 11.63 -6.18 -4.05
CA ALA A 127 11.33 -4.75 -4.19
C ALA A 127 10.20 -4.28 -3.25
N GLN A 128 9.21 -5.15 -3.00
CA GLN A 128 8.13 -4.85 -2.07
C GLN A 128 8.62 -4.89 -0.62
N LEU A 129 9.42 -5.89 -0.25
CA LEU A 129 10.00 -6.00 1.09
C LEU A 129 10.93 -4.84 1.41
N ILE A 130 11.75 -4.41 0.44
CA ILE A 130 12.63 -3.23 0.59
C ILE A 130 11.81 -1.96 0.81
N LEU A 131 10.70 -1.78 0.08
CA LEU A 131 9.79 -0.67 0.29
C LEU A 131 9.20 -0.68 1.72
N LEU A 132 8.66 -1.81 2.15
CA LEU A 132 8.10 -1.96 3.51
C LEU A 132 9.15 -1.73 4.60
N ARG A 133 10.38 -2.24 4.41
CA ARG A 133 11.49 -2.02 5.34
C ARG A 133 11.93 -0.56 5.38
N SER A 134 11.88 0.14 4.25
CA SER A 134 12.15 1.58 4.15
C SER A 134 11.08 2.41 4.85
N GLU A 135 9.80 2.02 4.71
CA GLU A 135 8.69 2.65 5.43
C GLU A 135 8.84 2.48 6.95
N TYR A 136 9.21 1.28 7.41
CA TYR A 136 9.49 1.03 8.82
C TYR A 136 10.62 1.93 9.36
N GLU A 137 11.75 2.08 8.65
CA GLU A 137 12.80 3.06 9.05
C GLU A 137 12.25 4.48 9.13
N TYR A 138 11.46 4.89 8.15
CA TYR A 138 10.88 6.23 8.14
C TYR A 138 9.96 6.45 9.34
N LEU A 139 9.10 5.49 9.64
CA LEU A 139 8.19 5.51 10.79
C LEU A 139 8.94 5.63 12.10
N ARG A 140 10.07 4.93 12.26
CA ARG A 140 10.93 5.06 13.44
C ARG A 140 11.49 6.47 13.58
N ILE A 141 12.00 7.05 12.50
CA ILE A 141 12.58 8.41 12.54
C ILE A 141 11.52 9.48 12.85
N VAL A 142 10.27 9.30 12.40
CA VAL A 142 9.19 10.26 12.73
C VAL A 142 8.53 10.00 14.09
N GLY A 143 8.99 9.00 14.86
CA GLY A 143 8.43 8.69 16.18
C GLY A 143 7.08 7.95 16.14
N ALA A 144 6.73 7.32 15.02
CA ALA A 144 5.49 6.54 14.87
C ALA A 144 5.63 5.11 15.44
N GLY A 145 6.00 5.00 16.72
CA GLY A 145 6.39 3.73 17.35
C GLY A 145 5.32 2.63 17.32
N LYS A 146 4.03 2.98 17.48
CA LYS A 146 2.93 2.01 17.38
C LYS A 146 2.84 1.38 15.99
N THR A 147 2.97 2.20 14.94
CA THR A 147 2.97 1.72 13.56
C THR A 147 4.25 0.96 13.26
N ALA A 148 5.40 1.44 13.71
CA ALA A 148 6.67 0.72 13.53
C ALA A 148 6.58 -0.69 14.11
N ARG A 149 5.99 -0.85 15.29
CA ARG A 149 5.74 -2.14 15.93
C ARG A 149 4.85 -3.08 15.10
N LEU A 150 3.87 -2.55 14.37
CA LEU A 150 3.07 -3.34 13.42
C LEU A 150 3.95 -4.03 12.38
N PHE A 151 4.96 -3.33 11.85
CA PHE A 151 5.90 -3.87 10.87
C PHE A 151 6.87 -4.89 11.51
N GLU A 152 7.31 -4.64 12.75
CA GLU A 152 8.14 -5.60 13.51
C GLU A 152 7.38 -6.91 13.75
N GLU A 153 6.12 -6.83 14.17
CA GLU A 153 5.29 -8.01 14.44
C GLU A 153 4.82 -8.74 13.17
N THR A 154 4.62 -7.99 12.06
CA THR A 154 4.17 -8.57 10.79
C THR A 154 5.30 -9.21 10.01
N PHE A 155 6.40 -8.48 9.83
CA PHE A 155 7.48 -8.86 8.94
C PHE A 155 8.73 -9.34 9.67
N GLY A 156 8.75 -9.29 11.00
CA GLY A 156 9.94 -9.62 11.78
C GLY A 156 11.08 -8.62 11.56
N PHE A 157 10.79 -7.38 11.17
CA PHE A 157 11.80 -6.32 11.07
C PHE A 157 12.32 -5.96 12.45
N THR A 158 13.60 -5.60 12.56
CA THR A 158 14.12 -5.01 13.79
C THR A 158 15.12 -3.87 13.53
N PRO A 159 15.39 -3.04 14.55
CA PRO A 159 16.39 -1.99 14.47
C PRO A 159 17.81 -2.46 14.16
N GLU A 160 18.15 -3.67 14.59
CA GLU A 160 19.49 -4.27 14.49
C GLU A 160 19.74 -4.93 13.14
N ASP A 161 18.73 -4.95 12.26
CA ASP A 161 18.92 -5.39 10.89
C ASP A 161 20.00 -4.54 10.22
N PRO A 162 20.94 -5.14 9.45
CA PRO A 162 22.04 -4.44 8.77
C PRO A 162 21.59 -3.49 7.65
N PHE A 163 20.32 -3.10 7.67
CA PHE A 163 19.71 -1.98 6.97
C PHE A 163 20.12 -0.65 7.64
N GLU A 164 21.39 -0.55 8.08
CA GLU A 164 21.92 0.48 8.98
C GLU A 164 21.69 1.91 8.47
N THR A 165 21.48 2.06 7.16
CA THR A 165 21.35 3.36 6.48
C THR A 165 20.01 3.54 5.76
N GLY A 166 19.08 2.56 5.84
CA GLY A 166 17.88 2.51 5.00
C GLY A 166 18.08 1.61 3.77
N PRO A 167 17.26 1.74 2.70
CA PRO A 167 17.38 0.92 1.47
C PRO A 167 18.72 1.11 0.72
N LEU A 168 19.59 1.97 1.24
CA LEU A 168 20.91 2.33 0.71
C LEU A 168 21.89 1.16 0.59
N ASN A 169 21.70 0.07 1.34
CA ASN A 169 22.69 -1.02 1.37
C ASN A 169 22.22 -2.30 0.64
N VAL A 170 20.92 -2.45 0.37
CA VAL A 170 20.36 -3.72 -0.13
C VAL A 170 19.52 -3.47 -1.38
N VAL A 171 19.93 -4.08 -2.47
CA VAL A 171 19.27 -4.03 -3.78
C VAL A 171 18.38 -5.28 -3.90
N PRO A 172 17.21 -5.21 -4.57
CA PRO A 172 16.43 -6.41 -4.85
C PRO A 172 17.25 -7.44 -5.64
N ASP A 173 16.94 -8.72 -5.45
CA ASP A 173 17.54 -9.83 -6.21
C ASP A 173 19.05 -10.03 -5.97
N THR A 174 19.58 -9.57 -4.83
CA THR A 174 20.98 -9.78 -4.43
C THR A 174 21.12 -10.77 -3.27
N PRO A 175 22.30 -11.41 -3.09
CA PRO A 175 22.55 -12.31 -1.96
C PRO A 175 22.36 -11.65 -0.59
N GLU A 176 22.67 -10.36 -0.48
CA GLU A 176 22.47 -9.59 0.76
C GLU A 176 20.98 -9.51 1.12
N MET A 177 20.12 -9.33 0.12
CA MET A 177 18.67 -9.33 0.30
C MET A 177 18.15 -10.70 0.72
N GLU A 178 18.69 -11.78 0.17
CA GLU A 178 18.34 -13.15 0.55
C GLU A 178 18.72 -13.46 2.00
N VAL A 179 19.92 -13.05 2.45
CA VAL A 179 20.33 -13.18 3.85
C VAL A 179 19.41 -12.38 4.78
N LEU A 180 19.01 -11.18 4.36
CA LEU A 180 18.13 -10.32 5.15
C LEU A 180 16.71 -10.91 5.25
N ARG A 181 16.15 -11.38 4.13
CA ARG A 181 14.88 -12.12 4.08
C ARG A 181 14.91 -13.33 5.01
N GLY A 182 15.96 -14.14 4.96
CA GLY A 182 16.12 -15.30 5.83
C GLY A 182 16.23 -14.95 7.33
N ARG A 183 16.69 -13.74 7.70
CA ARG A 183 16.63 -13.27 9.10
C ARG A 183 15.20 -12.93 9.52
N TRP A 184 14.46 -12.23 8.66
CA TRP A 184 13.06 -11.90 8.90
C TRP A 184 12.19 -13.15 9.03
N GLU A 185 12.30 -14.09 8.10
CA GLU A 185 11.55 -15.35 8.12
C GLU A 185 11.86 -16.18 9.37
N ARG A 186 13.12 -16.25 9.81
CA ARG A 186 13.47 -16.90 11.08
C ARG A 186 12.78 -16.28 12.28
N ARG A 187 12.63 -14.96 12.32
CA ARG A 187 11.91 -14.26 13.41
C ARG A 187 10.41 -14.51 13.36
N ILE A 188 9.81 -14.49 12.17
CA ILE A 188 8.40 -14.86 11.97
C ILE A 188 8.16 -16.28 12.47
N TYR A 189 9.00 -17.23 12.04
CA TYR A 189 8.90 -18.63 12.45
C TYR A 189 9.09 -18.82 13.96
N SER A 190 10.06 -18.11 14.55
CA SER A 190 10.28 -18.11 16.00
C SER A 190 9.10 -17.49 16.78
N GLY A 191 8.43 -16.48 16.21
CA GLY A 191 7.19 -15.94 16.75
C GLY A 191 6.07 -16.97 16.73
N LYS A 192 5.86 -17.62 15.59
CA LYS A 192 4.86 -18.68 15.38
C LYS A 192 5.05 -19.83 16.37
N GLN A 193 6.28 -20.31 16.59
CA GLN A 193 6.57 -21.35 17.58
C GLN A 193 6.22 -20.96 19.02
N ARG A 194 6.34 -19.66 19.36
CA ARG A 194 5.97 -19.13 20.68
C ARG A 194 4.47 -18.82 20.80
N GLY A 195 3.66 -19.15 19.78
CA GLY A 195 2.24 -18.80 19.74
C GLY A 195 1.98 -17.31 19.47
N VAL A 196 3.02 -16.51 19.20
CA VAL A 196 2.92 -15.09 18.87
C VAL A 196 2.89 -14.95 17.35
N GLY A 197 1.69 -15.03 16.77
CA GLY A 197 1.49 -14.81 15.34
C GLY A 197 1.41 -13.32 14.97
N PRO A 198 1.64 -12.94 13.69
CA PRO A 198 1.46 -11.58 13.20
C PRO A 198 0.09 -11.00 13.55
N PRO A 199 -0.04 -9.68 13.78
CA PRO A 199 -1.33 -9.04 13.99
C PRO A 199 -2.22 -9.19 12.75
N ALA A 200 -3.53 -9.19 12.97
CA ALA A 200 -4.50 -9.20 11.88
C ALA A 200 -4.51 -7.83 11.17
N LEU A 201 -4.34 -7.85 9.85
CA LEU A 201 -4.32 -6.68 8.99
C LEU A 201 -5.64 -6.57 8.21
N GLY A 202 -6.06 -5.33 7.97
CA GLY A 202 -7.29 -5.03 7.27
C GLY A 202 -7.12 -4.03 6.13
N PRO A 203 -8.26 -3.55 5.59
CA PRO A 203 -8.26 -2.57 4.51
C PRO A 203 -7.60 -1.25 4.89
N HIS A 204 -7.60 -0.88 6.17
CA HIS A 204 -6.99 0.37 6.64
C HIS A 204 -5.46 0.33 6.48
N GLU A 205 -4.84 -0.74 6.97
CA GLU A 205 -3.40 -0.97 6.86
C GLU A 205 -2.98 -1.05 5.39
N GLU A 206 -3.80 -1.68 4.55
CA GLU A 206 -3.55 -1.76 3.11
C GLU A 206 -3.66 -0.40 2.41
N LEU A 207 -4.64 0.43 2.77
CA LEU A 207 -4.79 1.78 2.21
C LEU A 207 -3.64 2.71 2.62
N THR A 208 -3.16 2.58 3.86
CA THR A 208 -2.11 3.46 4.40
C THR A 208 -0.72 3.04 3.97
N TYR A 209 -0.41 1.74 4.00
CA TYR A 209 0.97 1.22 3.91
C TYR A 209 1.16 0.17 2.81
N ARG A 210 0.10 -0.27 2.11
CA ARG A 210 0.19 -1.24 1.00
C ARG A 210 0.91 -2.55 1.39
N ILE A 211 0.53 -3.09 2.55
CA ILE A 211 1.20 -4.20 3.24
C ILE A 211 0.93 -5.57 2.59
N PHE A 212 -0.16 -5.74 1.83
CA PHE A 212 -0.49 -7.03 1.22
C PHE A 212 0.36 -7.35 -0.01
N PRO A 213 0.62 -8.64 -0.32
CA PRO A 213 1.39 -9.04 -1.49
C PRO A 213 0.79 -8.48 -2.79
N ARG A 214 1.65 -8.14 -3.75
CA ARG A 214 1.22 -7.54 -5.02
C ARG A 214 1.86 -8.22 -6.21
N GLU A 215 1.08 -8.30 -7.28
CA GLU A 215 1.58 -8.70 -8.59
C GLU A 215 2.65 -7.71 -9.07
N MET A 216 3.81 -8.24 -9.48
CA MET A 216 4.93 -7.42 -9.93
C MET A 216 4.99 -7.35 -11.44
N THR A 217 4.25 -6.40 -12.02
CA THR A 217 4.46 -5.98 -13.41
C THR A 217 5.64 -5.01 -13.49
N VAL A 218 6.31 -4.89 -14.65
CA VAL A 218 7.42 -3.95 -14.83
C VAL A 218 7.08 -2.52 -14.39
N PRO A 219 5.92 -1.94 -14.75
CA PRO A 219 5.54 -0.61 -14.24
C PRO A 219 5.33 -0.56 -12.73
N ALA A 220 4.79 -1.62 -12.12
CA ALA A 220 4.60 -1.70 -10.67
C ALA A 220 5.95 -1.76 -9.96
N GLU A 221 6.89 -2.54 -10.47
CA GLU A 221 8.25 -2.65 -9.96
C GLU A 221 8.96 -1.30 -10.00
N LEU A 222 8.97 -0.63 -11.14
CA LEU A 222 9.58 0.70 -11.29
C LEU A 222 8.94 1.73 -10.35
N SER A 223 7.63 1.65 -10.14
CA SER A 223 6.92 2.49 -9.17
C SER A 223 7.34 2.20 -7.73
N MET A 224 7.51 0.94 -7.35
CA MET A 224 7.99 0.56 -6.02
C MET A 224 9.44 0.97 -5.80
N ARG A 225 10.31 0.74 -6.80
CA ARG A 225 11.70 1.19 -6.79
C ARG A 225 11.81 2.69 -6.58
N ARG A 226 11.03 3.46 -7.35
CA ARG A 226 10.94 4.90 -7.15
C ARG A 226 10.46 5.29 -5.75
N ALA A 227 9.50 4.56 -5.19
CA ALA A 227 8.96 4.85 -3.86
C ALA A 227 9.99 4.62 -2.75
N TYR A 228 10.66 3.46 -2.72
CA TYR A 228 11.66 3.19 -1.67
C TYR A 228 12.89 4.09 -1.81
N LEU A 229 13.33 4.40 -3.04
CA LEU A 229 14.42 5.36 -3.28
C LEU A 229 14.04 6.78 -2.85
N GLY A 230 12.77 7.17 -3.03
CA GLY A 230 12.24 8.43 -2.53
C GLY A 230 12.23 8.50 -1.00
N ILE A 231 11.96 7.38 -0.32
CA ILE A 231 12.09 7.28 1.15
C ILE A 231 13.57 7.35 1.53
N SER A 232 14.43 6.57 0.88
CA SER A 232 15.90 6.57 1.03
C SER A 232 16.46 8.00 1.07
N ARG A 233 16.16 8.78 0.02
CA ARG A 233 16.57 10.18 -0.10
C ARG A 233 16.12 11.03 1.09
N ARG A 234 14.88 10.85 1.57
CA ARG A 234 14.36 11.57 2.74
C ARG A 234 15.08 11.18 4.02
N LEU A 235 15.39 9.89 4.21
CA LEU A 235 16.14 9.40 5.36
C LEU A 235 17.55 9.98 5.39
N ILE A 236 18.23 10.01 4.24
CA ILE A 236 19.58 10.61 4.09
C ILE A 236 19.56 12.08 4.51
N LEU A 237 18.61 12.85 3.98
CA LEU A 237 18.49 14.28 4.30
C LEU A 237 18.20 14.51 5.78
N LYS A 238 17.42 13.63 6.42
CA LYS A 238 17.13 13.73 7.86
C LYS A 238 18.32 13.37 8.73
N ARG A 239 19.11 12.36 8.37
CA ARG A 239 20.26 11.89 9.17
C ARG A 239 21.51 12.74 8.99
N TYR A 240 21.74 13.24 7.77
CA TYR A 240 23.01 13.87 7.38
C TYR A 240 22.85 15.30 6.84
N GLY A 241 21.63 15.84 6.79
CA GLY A 241 21.36 17.19 6.31
C GLY A 241 21.45 17.37 4.79
N ALA A 242 21.11 18.58 4.32
CA ALA A 242 21.08 18.92 2.90
C ALA A 242 22.47 18.87 2.22
N ASN A 243 23.53 19.14 2.97
CA ASN A 243 24.92 19.19 2.51
C ASN A 243 25.63 17.82 2.53
N HIS A 244 24.89 16.71 2.54
CA HIS A 244 25.40 15.34 2.46
C HIS A 244 26.33 15.03 1.26
N ARG A 245 26.67 15.97 0.38
CA ARG A 245 27.70 15.84 -0.67
C ARG A 245 29.01 16.60 -0.35
N ARG A 246 28.99 17.52 0.60
CA ARG A 246 30.08 18.50 0.86
C ARG A 246 30.94 18.20 2.08
N GLU A 247 30.57 17.22 2.91
CA GLU A 247 31.37 16.76 4.04
C GLU A 247 31.87 15.33 3.78
N PRO A 248 33.10 15.19 3.25
CA PRO A 248 33.69 13.90 2.88
C PRO A 248 34.28 13.15 4.08
N GLY A 249 34.52 13.81 5.22
CA GLY A 249 35.36 13.29 6.30
C GLY A 249 34.67 12.39 7.34
N LEU A 250 33.36 12.19 7.27
CA LEU A 250 32.56 11.56 8.34
C LEU A 250 31.83 10.28 7.92
N ARG A 251 32.12 9.71 6.74
CA ARG A 251 31.41 8.53 6.23
C ARG A 251 32.35 7.42 5.74
N PRO A 252 32.05 6.16 6.09
CA PRO A 252 32.58 4.99 5.38
C PRO A 252 32.33 5.09 3.86
N GLU A 253 33.32 4.67 3.07
CA GLU A 253 33.34 4.85 1.60
C GLU A 253 32.23 4.05 0.88
N ASP A 254 31.93 2.87 1.39
CA ASP A 254 30.82 2.00 0.99
C ASP A 254 29.45 2.71 1.11
N LEU A 255 29.24 3.44 2.21
CA LEU A 255 28.01 4.21 2.41
C LEU A 255 27.86 5.34 1.39
N ARG A 256 28.96 6.01 1.04
CA ARG A 256 28.95 7.08 0.03
C ARG A 256 28.55 6.52 -1.34
N GLN A 257 29.12 5.40 -1.72
CA GLN A 257 28.83 4.75 -3.00
C GLN A 257 27.36 4.30 -3.10
N GLY A 258 26.81 3.73 -2.02
CA GLY A 258 25.39 3.36 -1.93
C GLY A 258 24.45 4.58 -2.10
N VAL A 259 24.74 5.68 -1.41
CA VAL A 259 23.98 6.94 -1.53
C VAL A 259 24.00 7.48 -2.96
N GLU A 260 25.16 7.51 -3.60
CA GLU A 260 25.28 7.99 -4.98
C GLU A 260 24.54 7.10 -5.98
N ARG A 261 24.61 5.77 -5.80
CA ARG A 261 23.86 4.81 -6.61
C ARG A 261 22.36 5.07 -6.52
N ASP A 262 21.81 5.12 -5.31
CA ASP A 262 20.37 5.30 -5.07
C ASP A 262 19.86 6.64 -5.62
N LEU A 263 20.62 7.73 -5.43
CA LEU A 263 20.24 9.04 -5.96
C LEU A 263 20.25 9.06 -7.49
N ARG A 264 21.26 8.42 -8.14
CA ARG A 264 21.31 8.29 -9.61
C ARG A 264 20.13 7.50 -10.15
N GLU A 265 19.80 6.37 -9.51
CA GLU A 265 18.65 5.55 -9.92
C GLU A 265 17.33 6.31 -9.73
N TYR A 266 17.15 6.98 -8.59
CA TYR A 266 15.96 7.80 -8.32
C TYR A 266 15.75 8.89 -9.37
N GLU A 267 16.83 9.58 -9.75
CA GLU A 267 16.78 10.59 -10.81
C GLU A 267 16.42 9.98 -12.17
N ALA A 268 17.01 8.84 -12.52
CA ALA A 268 16.70 8.15 -13.78
C ALA A 268 15.21 7.75 -13.86
N LEU A 269 14.66 7.19 -12.77
CA LEU A 269 13.25 6.81 -12.67
C LEU A 269 12.31 8.02 -12.61
N SER A 270 12.76 9.13 -12.05
CA SER A 270 11.95 10.35 -11.95
C SER A 270 11.89 11.17 -13.24
N ARG A 271 12.95 11.12 -14.06
CA ARG A 271 13.01 11.78 -15.38
C ARG A 271 12.18 11.05 -16.43
N ARG A 272 12.06 9.73 -16.33
CA ARG A 272 11.13 8.93 -17.14
C ARG A 272 9.70 9.11 -16.60
N ARG A 273 9.01 10.20 -16.99
CA ARG A 273 7.56 10.29 -16.79
C ARG A 273 6.89 9.16 -17.60
N PRO A 274 5.97 8.36 -17.02
CA PRO A 274 5.13 7.50 -17.83
C PRO A 274 4.28 8.39 -18.77
N PRO A 275 4.01 7.95 -20.02
CA PRO A 275 3.07 8.67 -20.87
C PRO A 275 1.73 8.78 -20.13
N ARG A 276 1.20 10.00 -20.04
CA ARG A 276 -0.16 10.21 -19.54
C ARG A 276 -1.09 9.41 -20.45
N ARG A 277 -1.78 8.40 -19.90
CA ARG A 277 -2.96 7.83 -20.56
C ARG A 277 -4.01 8.94 -20.60
N SER A 278 -4.19 9.51 -21.79
CA SER A 278 -5.38 10.25 -22.21
C SER A 278 -6.55 9.30 -22.35
#